data_AF-A0A2D8NK44-F1
#
_entry.id   AF-A0A2D8NK44-F1
#
_cell.length_a   1.000
_cell.length_b   1.000
_cell.length_c   1.000
_cell.angle_alpha   90.00
_cell.angle_beta   90.00
_cell.angle_gamma   90.00
#
_symmetry.space_group_name_H-M   'P 1'
#
loop_
_entity.id
_entity.type
_entity.pdbx_description
1 polymer ?
#
loop_
_entity_poly.entity_id
_entity_poly.type
_entity_poly.pdbx_seq_one_letter_code
_entity_poly.pdbx_strand_id
1 'polypeptide(L)'
;MACGSAGPPRMTLLPPPAVIARLGDTRALVAEITTSGPARAVLDRPQEFAALADVIRNHPPKCANDPRFTRDRVSADDAAEMSALCTRCPARTACHAYADAADMTTGYWAGHDYSEETNR
;
A
#
# COMPACT_ATOMS: atom_id res chain seq x y z
N MET A 1 -41.02 -52.01 29.66
CA MET A 1 -40.80 -50.56 29.82
C MET A 1 -39.74 -50.14 28.83
N ALA A 2 -40.08 -49.23 27.91
CA ALA A 2 -39.27 -48.79 26.79
C ALA A 2 -38.46 -47.53 27.14
N CYS A 3 -37.38 -47.27 26.39
CA CYS A 3 -37.17 -45.98 25.71
C CYS A 3 -35.90 -46.06 24.83
N GLY A 4 -36.09 -46.14 23.51
CA GLY A 4 -35.04 -45.98 22.51
C GLY A 4 -34.87 -44.51 22.15
N SER A 5 -33.63 -44.04 22.12
CA SER A 5 -33.26 -42.65 21.81
C SER A 5 -33.15 -42.47 20.29
N ALA A 6 -34.10 -41.76 19.70
CA ALA A 6 -34.01 -41.26 18.32
C ALA A 6 -33.19 -39.96 18.30
N GLY A 7 -32.04 -39.96 17.60
CA GLY A 7 -31.26 -38.74 17.34
C GLY A 7 -31.92 -37.88 16.24
N PRO A 8 -31.71 -36.55 16.26
CA PRO A 8 -32.35 -35.66 15.30
C PRO A 8 -31.75 -35.83 13.88
N PRO A 9 -32.53 -35.59 12.81
CA PRO A 9 -32.01 -35.65 11.45
C PRO A 9 -30.98 -34.53 11.21
N ARG A 10 -29.80 -34.91 10.70
CA ARG A 10 -28.85 -33.96 10.10
C ARG A 10 -29.49 -33.36 8.84
N MET A 11 -30.04 -32.15 8.96
CA MET A 11 -30.37 -31.35 7.78
C MET A 11 -29.07 -30.86 7.16
N THR A 12 -28.63 -31.54 6.10
CA THR A 12 -27.66 -30.98 5.16
C THR A 12 -28.37 -29.87 4.40
N LEU A 13 -28.33 -28.64 4.93
CA LEU A 13 -28.77 -27.43 4.24
C LEU A 13 -27.82 -27.18 3.07
N LEU A 14 -28.04 -27.88 1.96
CA LEU A 14 -27.52 -27.42 0.69
C LEU A 14 -28.19 -26.07 0.39
N PRO A 15 -27.40 -25.01 0.12
CA PRO A 15 -27.97 -23.71 -0.21
C PRO A 15 -28.84 -23.86 -1.47
N PRO A 16 -29.98 -23.16 -1.55
CA PRO A 16 -30.86 -23.24 -2.69
C PRO A 16 -30.11 -22.85 -3.98
N PRO A 17 -30.43 -23.47 -5.13
CA PRO A 17 -29.66 -23.36 -6.37
C PRO A 17 -29.46 -21.91 -6.86
N ALA A 18 -30.39 -21.00 -6.54
CA ALA A 18 -30.26 -19.58 -6.84
C ALA A 18 -29.10 -18.88 -6.11
N VAL A 19 -28.73 -19.35 -4.91
CA VAL A 19 -27.58 -18.83 -4.15
C VAL A 19 -26.27 -19.32 -4.76
N ILE A 20 -26.23 -20.58 -5.21
CA ILE A 20 -25.06 -21.14 -5.91
C ILE A 20 -24.83 -20.43 -7.25
N ALA A 21 -25.89 -20.14 -8.00
CA ALA A 21 -25.80 -19.40 -9.25
C ALA A 21 -25.26 -17.97 -9.05
N ARG A 22 -25.76 -17.25 -8.03
CA ARG A 22 -25.27 -15.90 -7.69
C ARG A 22 -23.81 -15.88 -7.23
N LEU A 23 -23.36 -16.91 -6.52
CA LEU A 23 -21.95 -17.08 -6.15
C LEU A 23 -21.06 -17.39 -7.36
N GLY A 24 -21.59 -18.11 -8.36
CA GLY A 24 -20.93 -18.31 -9.65
C GLY A 24 -20.71 -17.00 -10.39
N ASP A 25 -21.74 -16.14 -10.46
CA ASP A 25 -21.66 -14.80 -11.03
C ASP A 25 -20.67 -13.90 -10.29
N THR A 26 -20.65 -13.92 -8.96
CA THR A 26 -19.69 -13.09 -8.20
C THR A 26 -18.26 -13.55 -8.39
N ARG A 27 -18.03 -14.87 -8.47
CA ARG A 27 -16.68 -15.43 -8.62
C ARG A 27 -16.12 -15.17 -10.02
N ALA A 28 -16.96 -15.21 -11.04
CA ALA A 28 -16.60 -14.80 -12.40
C ALA A 28 -16.29 -13.31 -12.47
N LEU A 29 -17.12 -12.45 -11.86
CA LEU A 29 -16.91 -11.01 -11.83
C LEU A 29 -15.61 -10.63 -11.09
N VAL A 30 -15.33 -11.24 -9.94
CA VAL A 30 -14.08 -11.02 -9.19
C VAL A 30 -12.87 -11.49 -10.01
N ALA A 31 -12.96 -12.65 -10.67
CA ALA A 31 -11.89 -13.15 -11.53
C ALA A 31 -11.60 -12.16 -12.68
N GLU A 32 -12.64 -11.64 -13.34
CA GLU A 32 -12.56 -10.67 -14.43
C GLU A 32 -12.02 -9.30 -14.00
N ILE A 33 -12.41 -8.82 -12.81
CA ILE A 33 -11.84 -7.61 -12.20
C ILE A 33 -10.34 -7.82 -11.91
N THR A 34 -9.93 -8.98 -11.40
CA THR A 34 -8.52 -9.27 -11.10
C THR A 34 -7.65 -9.53 -12.34
N THR A 35 -8.23 -9.94 -13.47
CA THR A 35 -7.49 -10.14 -14.74
C THR A 35 -7.45 -8.89 -15.61
N SER A 36 -8.30 -7.89 -15.36
CA SER A 36 -8.25 -6.61 -16.04
C SER A 36 -6.99 -5.82 -15.65
N GLY A 37 -6.19 -5.44 -16.64
CA GLY A 37 -4.91 -4.71 -16.50
C GLY A 37 -4.85 -3.56 -15.48
N PRO A 38 -5.88 -2.70 -15.31
CA PRO A 38 -5.82 -1.62 -14.33
C PRO A 38 -5.82 -2.10 -12.86
N ALA A 39 -6.48 -3.22 -12.53
CA ALA A 39 -6.47 -3.74 -11.15
C ALA A 39 -5.12 -4.39 -10.80
N ARG A 40 -4.50 -5.04 -11.78
CA ARG A 40 -3.16 -5.65 -11.65
C ARG A 40 -2.09 -4.59 -11.40
N ALA A 41 -2.15 -3.47 -12.13
CA ALA A 41 -1.26 -2.32 -11.91
C ALA A 41 -1.39 -1.66 -10.52
N VAL A 42 -2.55 -1.79 -9.87
CA VAL A 42 -2.75 -1.34 -8.48
C VAL A 42 -2.14 -2.32 -7.48
N LEU A 43 -2.23 -3.63 -7.75
CA LEU A 43 -1.63 -4.68 -6.92
C LEU A 43 -0.10 -4.78 -7.05
N ASP A 44 0.44 -4.39 -8.21
CA ASP A 44 1.89 -4.38 -8.48
C ASP A 44 2.61 -3.13 -7.92
N ARG A 45 1.88 -2.14 -7.38
CA ARG A 45 2.54 -1.04 -6.65
C ARG A 45 3.01 -1.54 -5.28
N PRO A 46 4.19 -1.09 -4.80
CA PRO A 46 4.62 -1.36 -3.43
C PRO A 46 3.49 -0.97 -2.47
N GLN A 47 3.10 -1.84 -1.53
CA GLN A 47 2.06 -1.53 -0.54
C GLN A 47 2.42 -0.26 0.26
N GLU A 48 3.71 0.00 0.38
CA GLU A 48 4.35 1.17 0.95
C GLU A 48 3.97 2.45 0.20
N PHE A 49 3.79 2.39 -1.12
CA PHE A 49 3.27 3.53 -1.90
C PHE A 49 1.85 3.87 -1.48
N ALA A 50 0.98 2.86 -1.31
CA ALA A 50 -0.40 3.10 -0.90
C ALA A 50 -0.46 3.71 0.51
N ALA A 51 0.36 3.20 1.43
CA ALA A 51 0.49 3.77 2.78
C ALA A 51 1.00 5.22 2.75
N LEU A 52 2.05 5.51 1.98
CA LEU A 52 2.57 6.87 1.81
C LEU A 52 1.52 7.81 1.18
N ALA A 53 0.84 7.35 0.14
CA ALA A 53 -0.19 8.13 -0.56
C ALA A 53 -1.38 8.47 0.34
N ASP A 54 -1.77 7.57 1.26
CA ASP A 54 -2.79 7.87 2.27
C ASP A 54 -2.33 8.98 3.22
N VAL A 55 -1.13 8.85 3.79
CA VAL A 55 -0.59 9.85 4.73
C VAL A 55 -0.42 11.21 4.06
N ILE A 56 0.13 11.28 2.84
CA ILE A 56 0.30 12.54 2.10
C ILE A 56 -1.04 13.21 1.80
N ARG A 57 -2.08 12.44 1.48
CA ARG A 57 -3.41 12.98 1.19
C ARG A 57 -4.04 13.63 2.42
N ASN A 58 -3.86 13.01 3.58
CA ASN A 58 -4.41 13.50 4.84
C ASN A 58 -3.51 14.58 5.48
N HIS A 59 -2.21 14.55 5.19
CA HIS A 59 -1.20 15.45 5.72
C HIS A 59 -0.21 15.87 4.63
N PRO A 60 -0.58 16.83 3.76
CA PRO A 60 0.28 17.30 2.68
C PRO A 60 1.66 17.74 3.22
N PRO A 61 2.76 17.14 2.76
CA PRO A 61 4.07 17.42 3.30
C PRO A 61 4.58 18.77 2.77
N LYS A 62 5.32 19.51 3.60
CA LYS A 62 5.89 20.80 3.21
C LYS A 62 6.89 20.71 2.03
N CYS A 63 7.47 19.53 1.81
CA CYS A 63 8.43 19.29 0.73
C CYS A 63 7.77 19.07 -0.65
N ALA A 64 6.44 18.93 -0.75
CA ALA A 64 5.76 18.54 -1.99
C ALA A 64 6.04 19.44 -3.20
N ASN A 65 6.31 20.72 -2.97
CA ASN A 65 6.58 21.72 -4.02
C ASN A 65 7.99 22.31 -3.91
N ASP A 66 8.88 21.66 -3.16
CA ASP A 66 10.26 22.11 -3.01
C ASP A 66 11.16 21.34 -3.99
N PRO A 67 11.66 21.99 -5.06
CA PRO A 67 12.45 21.32 -6.10
C PRO A 67 13.79 20.78 -5.58
N ARG A 68 14.21 21.18 -4.37
CA ARG A 68 15.43 20.63 -3.75
C ARG A 68 15.30 19.14 -3.41
N PHE A 69 14.08 18.60 -3.29
CA PHE A 69 13.86 17.19 -2.98
C PHE A 69 13.98 16.26 -4.20
N THR A 70 13.92 16.81 -5.42
CA THR A 70 13.99 16.03 -6.67
C THR A 70 15.23 16.31 -7.51
N ARG A 71 16.12 17.19 -7.06
CA ARG A 71 17.38 17.48 -7.76
C ARG A 71 18.40 16.36 -7.54
N ASP A 72 19.31 16.20 -8.51
CA ASP A 72 20.33 15.15 -8.47
C ASP A 72 21.42 15.38 -7.42
N ARG A 73 21.69 16.64 -7.05
CA ARG A 73 22.74 16.98 -6.08
C ARG A 73 22.24 17.96 -5.04
N VAL A 74 22.46 17.61 -3.78
CA VAL A 74 22.08 18.44 -2.64
C VAL A 74 23.34 19.00 -1.96
N SER A 75 23.41 20.31 -1.76
CA SER A 75 24.48 20.91 -0.97
C SER A 75 24.34 20.50 0.50
N ALA A 76 25.42 20.52 1.28
CA ALA A 76 25.37 20.17 2.70
C ALA A 76 24.41 21.07 3.49
N ASP A 77 24.37 22.38 3.18
CA ASP A 77 23.46 23.33 3.83
C ASP A 77 22.00 23.02 3.53
N ASP A 78 21.67 22.78 2.26
CA ASP A 78 20.31 22.38 1.89
C ASP A 78 19.94 21.03 2.49
N ALA A 79 20.86 20.06 2.54
CA ALA A 79 20.62 18.76 3.14
C ALA A 79 20.27 18.88 4.64
N ALA A 80 20.95 19.79 5.35
CA ALA A 80 20.64 20.07 6.75
C ALA A 80 19.23 20.69 6.92
N GLU A 81 18.87 21.66 6.07
CA GLU A 81 17.54 22.26 6.08
C GLU A 81 16.43 21.25 5.75
N MET A 82 16.65 20.45 4.71
CA MET A 82 15.71 19.43 4.25
C MET A 82 15.55 18.32 5.30
N SER A 83 16.64 17.91 5.97
CA SER A 83 16.58 16.96 7.09
C SER A 83 15.73 17.48 8.25
N ALA A 84 15.86 18.77 8.57
CA ALA A 84 15.06 19.40 9.61
C ALA A 84 13.56 19.44 9.24
N LEU A 85 13.23 19.66 7.96
CA LEU A 85 11.85 19.56 7.46
C LEU A 85 11.32 18.13 7.58
N CYS A 86 12.10 17.13 7.16
CA CYS A 86 11.72 15.72 7.24
C CYS A 86 11.49 15.26 8.68
N THR A 87 12.30 15.72 9.64
CA THR A 87 12.21 15.32 11.05
C THR A 87 10.84 15.62 11.68
N ARG A 88 10.15 16.65 11.18
CA ARG A 88 8.82 17.06 11.67
C ARG A 88 7.68 16.58 10.77
N CYS A 89 7.96 15.82 9.72
CA CYS A 89 6.97 15.41 8.73
C CYS A 89 6.19 14.18 9.22
N PRO A 90 4.84 14.24 9.27
CA PRO A 90 4.01 13.08 9.63
C PRO A 90 4.19 11.90 8.66
N ALA A 91 4.53 12.17 7.40
CA ALA A 91 4.77 11.16 6.38
C ALA A 91 6.17 10.54 6.44
N ARG A 92 7.07 10.96 7.34
CA ARG A 92 8.49 10.54 7.32
C ARG A 92 8.64 9.01 7.34
N THR A 93 7.94 8.32 8.22
CA THR A 93 8.04 6.86 8.36
C THR A 93 7.54 6.14 7.10
N ALA A 94 6.39 6.53 6.56
CA ALA A 94 5.85 5.95 5.33
C ALA A 94 6.71 6.30 4.10
N CYS A 95 7.33 7.48 4.10
CA CYS A 95 8.25 7.94 3.06
C CYS A 95 9.53 7.10 3.04
N HIS A 96 10.08 6.77 4.22
CA HIS A 96 11.22 5.88 4.34
C HIS A 96 10.89 4.47 3.84
N ALA A 97 9.78 3.89 4.33
CA ALA A 97 9.37 2.54 3.91
C ALA A 97 9.17 2.44 2.40
N TYR A 98 8.57 3.47 1.78
CA TYR A 98 8.43 3.52 0.33
C TYR A 98 9.79 3.67 -0.38
N ALA A 99 10.67 4.53 0.11
CA ALA A 99 11.98 4.73 -0.50
C ALA A 99 12.82 3.44 -0.49
N ASP A 100 12.76 2.69 0.62
CA ASP A 100 13.40 1.37 0.74
C ASP A 100 12.77 0.36 -0.21
N ALA A 101 11.44 0.22 -0.21
CA ALA A 101 10.73 -0.77 -1.02
C ALA A 101 10.81 -0.50 -2.53
N ALA A 102 10.99 0.76 -2.92
CA ALA A 102 11.15 1.17 -4.30
C ALA A 102 12.63 1.19 -4.76
N ASP A 103 13.58 0.79 -3.89
CA ASP A 103 15.02 0.85 -4.15
C ASP A 103 15.45 2.21 -4.74
N MET A 104 15.02 3.31 -4.11
CA MET A 104 15.26 4.64 -4.65
C MET A 104 16.76 4.94 -4.73
N THR A 105 17.23 5.41 -5.89
CA THR A 105 18.65 5.72 -6.13
C THR A 105 18.90 7.21 -6.37
N THR A 106 17.86 8.06 -6.26
CA THR A 106 17.96 9.49 -6.54
C THR A 106 17.04 10.32 -5.66
N GLY A 107 17.46 11.56 -5.41
CA GLY A 107 16.69 12.57 -4.70
C GLY A 107 16.76 12.42 -3.19
N TYR A 108 15.98 13.23 -2.48
CA TYR A 108 16.01 13.31 -1.03
C TYR A 108 14.74 12.76 -0.41
N TRP A 109 14.85 11.67 0.35
CA TRP A 109 13.72 10.92 0.88
C TRP A 109 13.86 10.72 2.39
N ALA A 110 12.78 10.99 3.13
CA ALA A 110 12.68 10.75 4.57
C ALA A 110 13.80 11.32 5.47
N GLY A 111 14.56 12.31 4.98
CA GLY A 111 15.71 12.90 5.70
C GLY A 111 17.08 12.39 5.23
N HIS A 112 17.13 11.67 4.11
CA HIS A 112 18.34 11.07 3.55
C HIS A 112 18.48 11.44 2.08
N ASP A 113 19.71 11.74 1.66
CA ASP A 113 20.06 11.92 0.26
C ASP A 113 20.40 10.54 -0.34
N TYR A 114 19.64 10.12 -1.35
CA TYR A 114 19.82 8.84 -2.06
C TYR A 114 20.68 9.00 -3.32
N SER A 115 21.08 10.22 -3.66
CA SER A 115 21.99 10.47 -4.77
C SER A 115 23.39 9.92 -4.44
N GLU A 116 23.97 9.16 -5.38
CA GLU A 116 25.17 8.34 -5.18
C GLU A 116 26.44 9.07 -4.66
N GLU A 117 26.45 10.41 -4.60
CA GLU A 117 27.61 11.18 -4.14
C GLU A 117 27.83 11.09 -2.61
N THR A 118 26.81 10.70 -1.82
CA THR A 118 26.92 10.63 -0.34
C THR A 118 27.27 9.23 0.19
N ASN A 119 27.21 8.18 -0.63
CA ASN A 119 27.44 6.79 -0.21
C ASN A 119 28.80 6.22 -0.67
N ARG A 120 29.79 7.08 -0.95
CA ARG A 120 31.14 6.68 -1.40
C ARG A 120 32.25 7.20 -0.49
#